data_AF-A0A7K0LUG7-F1
#
_entry.id   AF-A0A7K0LUG7-F1
#
_cell.length_a   1.000
_cell.length_b   1.000
_cell.length_c   1.000
_cell.angle_alpha   90.00
_cell.angle_beta   90.00
_cell.angle_gamma   90.00
#
_symmetry.space_group_name_H-M   'P 1'
#
loop_
_entity.id
_entity.type
_entity.pdbx_description
1 polymer ?
#
loop_
_entity_poly.entity_id
_entity_poly.type
_entity_poly.pdbx_seq_one_letter_code
_entity_poly.pdbx_strand_id
1 'polypeptide(L)'
;MNRSRLPRLAAVVAVVALGLVGCSSPTPGAAAVIGDTRIAETALTQQVQAVLKAQGKPLDTPDSALASQTLDRMVKSQLVSILAAQAGVEITQGEIDAQMIEYDAQAGSRSEVERIFLEQGIAPSQIAAIIVLNLQANELGMLLAP
;
A
#
# COMPACT_ATOMS: atom_id res chain seq x y z
N MET A 1 -48.66 -59.81 16.60
CA MET A 1 -49.33 -58.64 15.98
C MET A 1 -49.17 -57.46 16.94
N ASN A 2 -48.79 -56.24 16.57
CA ASN A 2 -48.69 -55.56 15.29
C ASN A 2 -47.62 -54.45 15.38
N ARG A 3 -47.12 -54.05 14.22
CA ARG A 3 -46.01 -53.14 13.95
C ARG A 3 -46.41 -51.67 14.12
N SER A 4 -45.47 -50.81 14.50
CA SER A 4 -45.06 -49.66 13.67
C SER A 4 -43.79 -48.98 14.20
N ARG A 5 -42.85 -48.78 13.27
CA ARG A 5 -41.59 -48.06 13.41
C ARG A 5 -41.83 -46.61 12.97
N LEU A 6 -41.22 -45.63 13.63
CA LEU A 6 -40.92 -44.31 13.05
C LEU A 6 -39.66 -43.75 13.77
N PRO A 7 -38.55 -43.47 13.06
CA PRO A 7 -37.36 -42.88 13.66
C PRO A 7 -37.55 -41.37 13.77
N ARG A 8 -37.38 -40.80 14.96
CA ARG A 8 -37.28 -39.35 15.13
C ARG A 8 -35.89 -38.91 14.68
N LEU A 9 -35.82 -38.28 13.50
CA LEU A 9 -34.67 -37.48 13.08
C LEU A 9 -34.42 -36.42 14.17
N ALA A 10 -33.30 -36.54 14.88
CA ALA A 10 -32.75 -35.46 15.66
C ALA A 10 -32.01 -34.52 14.70
N ALA A 11 -32.61 -33.37 14.40
CA ALA A 11 -31.95 -32.28 13.69
C ALA A 11 -30.84 -31.72 14.59
N VAL A 12 -29.58 -32.03 14.28
CA VAL A 12 -28.43 -31.34 14.88
C VAL A 12 -28.23 -30.06 14.08
N VAL A 13 -28.73 -28.95 14.64
CA VAL A 13 -28.39 -27.61 14.21
C VAL A 13 -26.95 -27.35 14.66
N ALA A 14 -26.00 -27.44 13.74
CA ALA A 14 -24.62 -26.99 13.97
C ALA A 14 -24.61 -25.45 13.89
N VAL A 15 -24.69 -24.82 15.06
CA VAL A 15 -24.51 -23.39 15.27
C VAL A 15 -23.02 -23.04 15.17
N VAL A 16 -22.70 -22.21 14.18
CA VAL A 16 -21.70 -21.12 14.17
C VAL A 16 -20.26 -21.46 14.57
N ALA A 17 -19.39 -21.38 13.56
CA ALA A 17 -18.17 -20.59 13.68
C ALA A 17 -18.02 -19.78 12.38
N LEU A 18 -18.74 -18.65 12.30
CA LEU A 18 -18.28 -17.55 11.47
C LEU A 18 -16.90 -17.21 12.02
N GLY A 19 -15.84 -17.61 11.30
CA GLY A 19 -14.47 -17.27 11.64
C GLY A 19 -14.44 -15.77 11.87
N LEU A 20 -14.05 -15.38 13.08
CA LEU A 20 -13.90 -13.98 13.45
C LEU A 20 -13.09 -13.32 12.36
N VAL A 21 -13.70 -12.34 11.69
CA VAL A 21 -12.95 -11.31 10.98
C VAL A 21 -11.98 -10.80 12.03
N GLY A 22 -10.69 -11.06 11.83
CA GLY A 22 -9.65 -10.55 12.70
C GLY A 22 -9.66 -9.03 12.60
N CYS A 23 -10.51 -8.37 13.38
CA CYS A 23 -10.26 -7.02 13.83
C CYS A 23 -9.00 -7.13 14.67
N SER A 24 -7.84 -7.04 14.01
CA SER A 24 -6.59 -6.78 14.70
C SER A 24 -6.84 -5.60 15.63
N SER A 25 -6.52 -5.76 16.91
CA SER A 25 -6.73 -4.71 17.90
C SER A 25 -6.20 -3.39 17.34
N PRO A 26 -7.02 -2.31 17.27
CA PRO A 26 -6.55 -1.04 16.73
C PRO A 26 -5.29 -0.65 17.48
N THR A 27 -4.16 -0.65 16.79
CA THR A 27 -2.88 -0.34 17.41
C THR A 27 -2.82 1.19 17.48
N PRO A 28 -2.90 1.82 18.67
CA PRO A 28 -3.09 3.25 18.75
C PRO A 28 -2.01 4.02 17.98
N GLY A 29 -2.43 4.89 17.06
CA GLY A 29 -1.56 5.71 16.22
C GLY A 29 -0.92 4.98 15.03
N ALA A 30 -1.37 3.77 14.69
CA ALA A 30 -0.93 3.05 13.49
C ALA A 30 -2.00 3.17 12.40
N ALA A 31 -1.61 3.65 11.23
CA ALA A 31 -2.46 3.62 10.05
C ALA A 31 -2.53 2.21 9.43
N ALA A 32 -1.45 1.43 9.53
CA ALA A 32 -1.40 0.03 9.12
C ALA A 32 -0.26 -0.72 9.83
N VAL A 33 -0.38 -2.05 9.90
CA VAL A 33 0.65 -2.95 10.42
C VAL A 33 0.88 -4.08 9.41
N ILE A 34 2.14 -4.35 9.09
CA ILE A 34 2.59 -5.27 8.04
C ILE A 34 3.68 -6.17 8.64
N GLY A 35 3.30 -7.39 9.06
CA GLY A 35 4.16 -8.23 9.88
C GLY A 35 4.57 -7.48 11.16
N ASP A 36 5.87 -7.31 11.36
CA ASP A 36 6.42 -6.55 12.49
C ASP A 36 6.59 -5.04 12.20
N THR A 37 6.31 -4.60 10.98
CA THR A 37 6.48 -3.20 10.56
C THR A 37 5.19 -2.42 10.75
N ARG A 38 5.30 -1.21 11.31
CA ARG A 38 4.18 -0.30 11.54
C ARG A 38 4.27 0.93 10.65
N ILE A 39 3.16 1.27 10.01
CA ILE A 39 2.95 2.57 9.39
C ILE A 39 2.22 3.46 10.40
N ALA A 40 2.88 4.54 10.85
CA ALA A 40 2.30 5.48 11.80
C ALA A 40 1.25 6.39 11.13
N GLU A 41 0.19 6.75 11.87
CA GLU A 41 -0.79 7.75 11.43
C GLU A 41 -0.13 9.10 11.12
N THR A 42 0.85 9.50 11.93
CA THR A 42 1.62 10.74 11.70
C THR A 42 2.37 10.73 10.38
N ALA A 43 2.93 9.58 9.98
CA ALA A 43 3.62 9.44 8.70
C ALA A 43 2.64 9.54 7.53
N LEU A 44 1.45 8.91 7.64
CA LEU A 44 0.38 9.06 6.66
C LEU A 44 -0.06 10.53 6.54
N THR A 45 -0.32 11.19 7.66
CA THR A 45 -0.70 12.62 7.68
C THR A 45 0.36 13.50 7.01
N GLN A 46 1.65 13.28 7.29
CA GLN A 46 2.74 14.03 6.65
C GLN A 46 2.77 13.84 5.13
N GLN A 47 2.55 12.62 4.64
CA GLN A 47 2.51 12.37 3.20
C GLN A 47 1.31 13.03 2.52
N VAL A 48 0.13 12.99 3.13
CA VAL A 48 -1.06 13.69 2.65
C VAL A 48 -0.82 15.21 2.63
N GLN A 49 -0.26 15.77 3.69
CA GLN A 49 0.06 17.19 3.78
C GLN A 49 1.08 17.63 2.73
N ALA A 50 2.07 16.79 2.39
CA ALA A 50 3.01 17.09 1.31
C ALA A 50 2.30 17.23 -0.04
N VAL A 51 1.31 16.37 -0.31
CA VAL A 51 0.49 16.46 -1.53
C VAL A 51 -0.39 17.70 -1.51
N LEU A 52 -1.10 17.96 -0.41
CA LEU A 52 -1.94 19.16 -0.26
C LEU A 52 -1.12 20.44 -0.43
N LYS A 53 0.07 20.50 0.17
CA LYS A 53 1.01 21.61 0.03
C LYS A 53 1.41 21.82 -1.44
N ALA A 54 1.76 20.75 -2.14
CA ALA A 54 2.13 20.81 -3.56
C ALA A 54 0.95 21.22 -4.45
N GLN A 55 -0.28 20.87 -4.07
CA GLN A 55 -1.51 21.33 -4.73
C GLN A 55 -1.93 22.77 -4.38
N GLY A 56 -1.22 23.44 -3.46
CA GLY A 56 -1.59 24.78 -2.99
C GLY A 56 -2.85 24.80 -2.12
N LYS A 57 -3.22 23.67 -1.52
CA LYS A 57 -4.39 23.54 -0.63
C LYS A 57 -3.98 23.72 0.85
N PRO A 58 -4.92 24.14 1.73
CA PRO A 58 -4.71 24.11 3.17
C PRO A 58 -4.33 22.70 3.66
N LEU A 59 -3.38 22.60 4.60
CA LEU A 59 -2.83 21.32 5.07
C LEU A 59 -3.84 20.49 5.89
N ASP A 60 -4.88 21.11 6.39
CA ASP A 60 -5.99 20.53 7.15
C ASP A 60 -7.21 20.21 6.26
N THR A 61 -7.09 20.37 4.93
CA THR A 61 -8.15 20.01 3.98
C THR A 61 -8.54 18.54 4.16
N PRO A 62 -9.80 18.22 4.51
CA PRO A 62 -10.25 16.85 4.62
C PRO A 62 -10.30 16.18 3.25
N ASP A 63 -9.50 15.13 3.06
CA ASP A 63 -9.48 14.36 1.81
C ASP A 63 -9.26 12.87 2.12
N SER A 64 -10.36 12.15 2.33
CA SER A 64 -10.33 10.72 2.68
C SER A 64 -9.88 9.84 1.52
N ALA A 65 -10.12 10.25 0.28
CA ALA A 65 -9.68 9.54 -0.92
C ALA A 65 -8.16 9.61 -1.05
N LEU A 66 -7.58 10.82 -0.92
CA LEU A 66 -6.14 11.02 -0.91
C LEU A 66 -5.47 10.28 0.25
N ALA A 67 -6.06 10.30 1.45
CA ALA A 67 -5.54 9.57 2.59
C ALA A 67 -5.52 8.05 2.34
N SER A 68 -6.62 7.49 1.80
CA SER A 68 -6.71 6.07 1.49
C SER A 68 -5.71 5.65 0.40
N GLN A 69 -5.59 6.45 -0.67
CA GLN A 69 -4.62 6.20 -1.75
C GLN A 69 -3.18 6.28 -1.25
N THR A 70 -2.88 7.26 -0.39
CA THR A 70 -1.55 7.42 0.21
C THR A 70 -1.21 6.22 1.10
N LEU A 71 -2.14 5.78 1.93
CA LEU A 71 -1.93 4.61 2.78
C LEU A 71 -1.72 3.33 1.96
N ASP A 72 -2.54 3.08 0.93
CA ASP A 72 -2.37 1.93 0.03
C ASP A 72 -0.97 1.91 -0.59
N ARG A 73 -0.49 3.08 -1.03
CA ARG A 73 0.87 3.24 -1.58
C ARG A 73 1.95 2.96 -0.54
N MET A 74 1.81 3.47 0.68
CA MET A 74 2.76 3.21 1.77
C MET A 74 2.80 1.71 2.11
N VAL A 75 1.65 1.05 2.14
CA VAL A 75 1.56 -0.40 2.38
C VAL A 75 2.26 -1.19 1.28
N LYS A 76 1.97 -0.88 0.00
CA LYS A 76 2.63 -1.52 -1.15
C LYS A 76 4.14 -1.30 -1.14
N SER A 77 4.59 -0.07 -0.92
CA SER A 77 6.01 0.27 -0.80
C SER A 77 6.69 -0.54 0.30
N GLN A 78 6.05 -0.66 1.47
CA GLN A 78 6.60 -1.43 2.57
C GLN A 78 6.68 -2.93 2.26
N LEU A 79 5.63 -3.51 1.65
CA LEU A 79 5.61 -4.92 1.27
C LEU A 79 6.69 -5.24 0.25
N VAL A 80 6.80 -4.44 -0.82
CA VAL A 80 7.82 -4.62 -1.86
C VAL A 80 9.22 -4.45 -1.27
N SER A 81 9.43 -3.46 -0.41
CA SER A 81 10.73 -3.25 0.25
C SER A 81 11.13 -4.43 1.14
N ILE A 82 10.19 -5.05 1.86
CA ILE A 82 10.47 -6.26 2.66
C ILE A 82 10.89 -7.41 1.74
N LEU A 83 10.18 -7.64 0.64
CA LEU A 83 10.50 -8.71 -0.31
C LEU A 83 11.85 -8.46 -1.00
N ALA A 84 12.12 -7.22 -1.41
CA ALA A 84 13.39 -6.81 -2.02
C ALA A 84 14.56 -7.11 -1.07
N ALA A 85 14.44 -6.70 0.21
CA ALA A 85 15.46 -6.98 1.21
C ALA A 85 15.69 -8.49 1.43
N GLN A 86 14.63 -9.31 1.42
CA GLN A 86 14.75 -10.76 1.54
C GLN A 86 15.43 -11.40 0.31
N ALA A 87 15.23 -10.83 -0.87
CA ALA A 87 15.84 -11.28 -2.12
C ALA A 87 17.25 -10.71 -2.36
N GLY A 88 17.73 -9.81 -1.50
CA GLY A 88 19.01 -9.11 -1.69
C GLY A 88 18.98 -8.08 -2.82
N VAL A 89 17.79 -7.57 -3.17
CA VAL A 89 17.61 -6.49 -4.15
C VAL A 89 17.85 -5.14 -3.47
N GLU A 90 18.84 -4.41 -3.95
CA GLU A 90 19.17 -3.06 -3.49
C GLU A 90 19.18 -2.09 -4.67
N ILE A 91 18.37 -1.03 -4.59
CA ILE A 91 18.32 0.02 -5.60
C ILE A 91 19.32 1.12 -5.23
N THR A 92 20.20 1.44 -6.16
CA THR A 92 21.23 2.48 -6.01
C THR A 92 20.71 3.87 -6.38
N GLN A 93 21.39 4.90 -5.89
CA GLN A 93 21.07 6.28 -6.29
C GLN A 93 21.21 6.51 -7.81
N GLY A 94 22.17 5.83 -8.46
CA GLY A 94 22.37 5.95 -9.89
C GLY A 94 21.19 5.43 -10.71
N GLU A 95 20.52 4.37 -10.26
CA GLU A 95 19.31 3.84 -10.91
C GLU A 95 18.11 4.76 -10.72
N ILE A 96 17.98 5.37 -9.54
CA ILE A 96 16.93 6.37 -9.27
C ILE A 96 17.11 7.58 -10.20
N ASP A 97 18.34 8.08 -10.30
CA ASP A 97 18.67 9.24 -11.13
C ASP A 97 18.47 8.92 -12.61
N ALA A 98 18.88 7.72 -13.06
CA ALA A 98 18.65 7.26 -14.43
C ALA A 98 17.15 7.20 -14.76
N GLN A 99 16.34 6.60 -13.89
CA GLN A 99 14.88 6.53 -14.10
C GLN A 99 14.23 7.92 -14.12
N MET A 100 14.72 8.84 -13.29
CA MET A 100 14.23 10.22 -13.27
C MET A 100 14.61 10.97 -14.57
N ILE A 101 15.82 10.76 -15.10
CA ILE A 101 16.24 11.31 -16.40
C ILE A 101 15.34 10.78 -17.53
N GLU A 102 14.97 9.50 -17.48
CA GLU A 102 14.03 8.92 -18.45
C GLU A 102 12.65 9.57 -18.36
N TYR A 103 12.14 9.82 -17.15
CA TYR A 103 10.88 10.55 -16.97
C TYR A 103 10.98 11.98 -17.50
N ASP A 104 12.08 12.68 -17.22
CA ASP A 104 12.32 14.04 -17.72
C ASP A 104 12.34 14.06 -19.26
N ALA A 105 12.96 13.06 -19.89
CA ALA A 105 13.00 12.93 -21.35
C ALA A 105 11.61 12.62 -21.95
N GLN A 106 10.82 11.77 -21.31
CA GLN A 106 9.48 11.39 -21.76
C GLN A 106 8.46 12.51 -21.61
N ALA A 107 8.51 13.24 -20.50
CA ALA A 107 7.62 14.37 -20.22
C ALA A 107 8.12 15.68 -20.85
N GLY A 108 9.40 15.75 -21.24
CA GLY A 108 10.04 16.92 -21.82
C GLY A 108 10.67 17.88 -20.81
N SER A 109 10.30 17.82 -19.51
CA SER A 109 10.97 18.57 -18.44
C SER A 109 10.64 18.03 -17.05
N ARG A 110 11.49 18.35 -16.05
CA ARG A 110 11.25 18.00 -14.64
C ARG A 110 9.95 18.56 -14.08
N SER A 111 9.61 19.80 -14.43
CA SER A 111 8.37 20.43 -13.96
C SER A 111 7.14 19.69 -14.49
N GLU A 112 7.22 19.12 -15.69
CA GLU A 112 6.12 18.37 -16.29
C GLU A 112 5.98 16.99 -15.63
N VAL A 113 7.10 16.31 -15.33
CA VAL A 113 7.10 15.09 -14.50
C VAL A 113 6.41 15.35 -13.17
N GLU A 114 6.83 16.38 -12.44
CA GLU A 114 6.25 16.75 -11.15
C GLU A 114 4.74 17.03 -11.24
N ARG A 115 4.31 17.73 -12.30
CA ARG A 115 2.89 18.00 -12.56
C ARG A 115 2.09 16.72 -12.78
N ILE A 116 2.59 15.80 -13.61
CA ILE A 116 1.94 14.52 -13.91
C ILE A 116 1.82 13.65 -12.65
N PHE A 117 2.86 13.58 -11.82
CA PHE A 117 2.80 12.85 -10.55
C PHE A 117 1.85 13.51 -9.55
N LEU A 118 1.81 14.85 -9.52
CA LEU A 118 0.91 15.58 -8.63
C LEU A 118 -0.57 15.36 -8.96
N GLU A 119 -0.91 15.24 -10.25
CA GLU A 119 -2.25 14.85 -10.72
C GLU A 119 -2.67 13.47 -10.21
N GLN A 120 -1.70 12.59 -9.94
CA GLN A 120 -1.90 11.26 -9.36
C GLN A 120 -1.84 11.26 -7.83
N GLY A 121 -1.78 12.43 -7.18
CA GLY A 121 -1.71 12.53 -5.73
C GLY A 121 -0.35 12.13 -5.15
N ILE A 122 0.74 12.37 -5.90
CA ILE A 122 2.12 12.12 -5.48
C ILE A 122 2.87 13.45 -5.49
N ALA A 123 3.37 13.87 -4.32
CA ALA A 123 4.12 15.12 -4.21
C ALA A 123 5.51 14.98 -4.86
N PRO A 124 6.15 16.08 -5.31
CA PRO A 124 7.50 16.03 -5.88
C PRO A 124 8.53 15.32 -4.98
N SER A 125 8.44 15.54 -3.67
CA SER A 125 9.31 14.91 -2.67
C SER A 125 9.09 13.39 -2.51
N GLN A 126 8.03 12.83 -3.10
CA GLN A 126 7.68 11.43 -3.01
C GLN A 126 8.08 10.65 -4.27
N ILE A 127 8.39 11.33 -5.39
CA ILE A 127 8.64 10.67 -6.68
C ILE A 127 9.79 9.67 -6.60
N ALA A 128 10.89 10.01 -5.92
CA ALA A 128 12.01 9.08 -5.73
C ALA A 128 11.59 7.76 -5.04
N ALA A 129 10.69 7.81 -4.06
CA ALA A 129 10.18 6.61 -3.41
C ALA A 129 9.31 5.76 -4.35
N ILE A 130 8.60 6.39 -5.30
CA ILE A 130 7.85 5.67 -6.35
C ILE A 130 8.79 4.97 -7.30
N ILE A 131 9.88 5.64 -7.70
CA ILE A 131 10.92 5.05 -8.53
C ILE A 131 11.51 3.82 -7.84
N VAL A 132 11.90 3.93 -6.57
CA VAL A 132 12.41 2.78 -5.80
C VAL A 132 11.41 1.64 -5.76
N LEU A 133 10.13 1.91 -5.45
CA LEU A 133 9.09 0.88 -5.45
C LEU A 133 8.98 0.18 -6.81
N ASN A 134 8.97 0.93 -7.91
CA ASN A 134 8.83 0.36 -9.25
C ASN A 134 10.06 -0.47 -9.66
N LEU A 135 11.27 0.01 -9.37
CA LEU A 135 12.50 -0.70 -9.67
C LEU A 135 12.60 -2.00 -8.86
N GLN A 136 12.32 -1.95 -7.55
CA GLN A 136 12.27 -3.15 -6.71
C GLN A 136 11.24 -4.17 -7.21
N ALA A 137 10.04 -3.70 -7.57
CA ALA A 137 8.99 -4.58 -8.08
C ALA A 137 9.37 -5.23 -9.43
N ASN A 138 10.06 -4.50 -10.30
CA ASN A 138 10.55 -5.02 -11.57
C ASN A 138 11.63 -6.09 -11.35
N GLU A 139 12.64 -5.80 -10.55
CA GLU A 139 13.71 -6.75 -10.24
C GLU A 139 13.19 -8.02 -9.56
N LEU A 140 12.30 -7.88 -8.58
CA LEU A 140 11.62 -9.02 -7.97
C LEU A 140 10.83 -9.82 -9.01
N GLY A 141 10.14 -9.15 -9.92
CA GLY A 141 9.42 -9.79 -11.02
C GLY A 141 10.34 -10.62 -11.92
N MET A 142 11.54 -10.12 -12.23
CA MET A 142 12.55 -10.84 -13.00
C MET A 142 13.15 -12.03 -12.22
N LEU A 143 13.39 -11.86 -10.92
CA LEU A 143 13.96 -12.90 -10.06
C LEU A 143 12.99 -14.04 -9.75
N LEU A 144 11.70 -13.72 -9.62
CA LEU A 144 10.64 -14.65 -9.21
C LEU A 144 9.82 -15.17 -10.41
N ALA A 145 10.17 -14.78 -11.64
CA ALA A 145 9.58 -15.35 -12.83
C ALA A 145 9.83 -16.88 -12.87
N PRO A 146 8.78 -17.71 -13.11
CA PRO A 146 8.87 -19.17 -13.08
C PRO A 146 9.68 -19.78 -14.23
#